data_AF-A0A268TJS8-F1
#
_entry.id   AF-A0A268TJS8-F1
#
_cell.length_a   1.000
_cell.length_b   1.000
_cell.length_c   1.000
_cell.angle_alpha   90.00
_cell.angle_beta   90.00
_cell.angle_gamma   90.00
#
_symmetry.space_group_name_H-M   'P 1'
#
loop_
_entity.id
_entity.type
_entity.pdbx_description
1 polymer ?
#
loop_
_entity_poly.entity_id
_entity_poly.type
_entity_poly.pdbx_seq_one_letter_code
_entity_poly.pdbx_strand_id
1 'polypeptide(L)'
;MSAFIIETIIKVLIVVIVFAALGAFATYLERKVLGIFQRRMGPTFVGPYGLLQLIADAIKLFSKEDVMPQGANKIIFSIAPIVAIVTALTSMAAIPFFPDFHIFGYEIKPIISDINVGLLYFIAVGAVGIYAPILAGLGSGSKWSLIGGARACMQIISFEVVGALSILGPIMIVGSLSLVDMNAYQAGGISHWLVWKQPVAFVVFMIASYAELNRTPFDLLEAEGEMVAGFCTEYSGLKWGLFFIGEYAHMFAFAFVISLLFLGGFNDFYFIPGWLAIIIKVIVFIFFFMWVRATYPHVRPDQMMSMCWKFLMPLMLISIVITGLVLL
;
A
#
# COMPACT_ATOMS: atom_id res chain seq x y z
N MET A 1 33.40 -4.32 -0.91
CA MET A 1 32.58 -3.35 -0.16
C MET A 1 32.00 -2.28 -1.08
N SER A 2 32.80 -1.60 -1.91
CA SER A 2 32.32 -0.61 -2.88
C SER A 2 31.31 -1.16 -3.89
N ALA A 3 31.55 -2.34 -4.47
CA ALA A 3 30.65 -2.95 -5.47
C ALA A 3 29.24 -3.27 -4.90
N PHE A 4 29.18 -3.84 -3.70
CA PHE A 4 27.90 -4.14 -3.01
C PHE A 4 27.12 -2.86 -2.66
N ILE A 5 27.82 -1.81 -2.22
CA ILE A 5 27.19 -0.51 -1.94
C ILE A 5 26.64 0.10 -3.23
N ILE A 6 27.41 0.07 -4.32
CA ILE A 6 26.97 0.59 -5.62
C ILE A 6 25.76 -0.20 -6.14
N GLU A 7 25.78 -1.53 -6.07
CA GLU A 7 24.65 -2.38 -6.45
C GLU A 7 23.38 -2.02 -5.65
N THR A 8 23.52 -1.88 -4.33
CA THR A 8 22.40 -1.53 -3.45
C THR A 8 21.84 -0.14 -3.79
N ILE A 9 22.71 0.84 -4.04
CA ILE A 9 22.29 2.19 -4.44
C ILE A 9 21.53 2.15 -5.78
N ILE A 10 22.01 1.37 -6.75
CA ILE A 10 21.33 1.20 -8.04
C ILE A 10 19.95 0.55 -7.84
N LYS A 11 19.85 -0.51 -7.02
CA LYS A 11 18.57 -1.16 -6.69
C LYS A 11 17.59 -0.17 -6.05
N VAL A 12 18.05 0.60 -5.07
CA VAL A 12 17.22 1.64 -4.41
C VAL A 12 16.76 2.68 -5.42
N LEU A 13 17.64 3.19 -6.28
CA LEU A 13 17.28 4.19 -7.30
C LEU A 13 16.22 3.64 -8.26
N ILE A 14 16.37 2.38 -8.70
CA ILE A 14 15.41 1.71 -9.58
C ILE A 14 14.05 1.61 -8.88
N VAL A 15 14.01 1.12 -7.64
CA VAL A 15 12.75 1.00 -6.87
C VAL A 15 12.08 2.36 -6.72
N VAL A 16 12.81 3.40 -6.32
CA VAL A 16 12.26 4.75 -6.17
C VAL A 16 11.66 5.26 -7.48
N ILE A 17 12.39 5.17 -8.59
CA ILE A 17 11.94 5.70 -9.89
C ILE A 17 10.76 4.89 -10.42
N VAL A 18 10.84 3.57 -10.39
CA VAL A 18 9.82 2.68 -10.94
C VAL A 18 8.53 2.79 -10.14
N PHE A 19 8.58 2.73 -8.81
CA PHE A 19 7.36 2.78 -8.00
C PHE A 19 6.74 4.18 -7.93
N ALA A 20 7.52 5.25 -7.98
CA ALA A 20 6.98 6.59 -8.15
C ALA A 20 6.24 6.73 -9.50
N ALA A 21 6.84 6.22 -10.58
CA ALA A 21 6.23 6.23 -11.90
C ALA A 21 4.97 5.34 -11.97
N LEU A 22 5.01 4.16 -11.35
CA LEU A 22 3.86 3.25 -11.24
C LEU A 22 2.75 3.84 -10.40
N GLY A 23 3.07 4.53 -9.29
CA GLY A 23 2.09 5.24 -8.48
C GLY A 23 1.37 6.33 -9.28
N ALA A 24 2.12 7.10 -10.06
CA ALA A 24 1.54 8.08 -10.96
C ALA A 24 0.70 7.40 -12.08
N PHE A 25 1.18 6.29 -12.66
CA PHE A 25 0.43 5.52 -13.65
C PHE A 25 -0.87 4.91 -13.10
N ALA A 26 -0.88 4.51 -11.83
CA ALA A 26 -2.06 3.98 -11.15
C ALA A 26 -3.19 5.01 -11.11
N THR A 27 -2.89 6.31 -10.96
CA THR A 27 -3.92 7.38 -11.04
C THR A 27 -4.61 7.41 -12.40
N TYR A 28 -3.86 7.22 -13.49
CA TYR A 28 -4.40 7.15 -14.84
C TYR A 28 -5.24 5.89 -15.03
N LEU A 29 -4.74 4.73 -14.58
CA LEU A 29 -5.48 3.47 -14.63
C LEU A 29 -6.80 3.57 -13.88
N GLU A 30 -6.78 4.13 -12.68
CA GLU A 30 -7.98 4.27 -11.84
C GLU A 30 -9.05 5.13 -12.52
N ARG A 31 -8.68 6.28 -13.11
CA ARG A 31 -9.63 7.10 -13.89
C ARG A 31 -10.28 6.32 -15.02
N LYS A 32 -9.56 5.39 -15.65
CA LYS A 32 -10.05 4.57 -16.74
C LYS A 32 -10.96 3.44 -16.25
N VAL A 33 -10.55 2.73 -15.20
CA VAL A 33 -11.32 1.65 -14.58
C VAL A 33 -12.64 2.19 -14.02
N LEU A 34 -12.59 3.29 -13.25
CA LEU A 34 -13.80 3.94 -12.72
C LEU A 34 -14.73 4.43 -13.83
N GLY A 35 -14.18 4.96 -14.93
CA GLY A 35 -14.98 5.33 -16.10
C GLY A 35 -15.77 4.13 -16.65
N ILE A 36 -15.11 3.00 -16.84
CA ILE A 36 -15.73 1.76 -17.35
C ILE A 36 -16.86 1.30 -16.43
N PHE A 37 -16.64 1.25 -15.11
CA PHE A 37 -17.69 0.86 -14.14
C PHE A 37 -18.89 1.81 -14.17
N GLN A 38 -18.64 3.11 -14.36
CA GLN A 38 -19.69 4.14 -14.42
C GLN A 38 -20.30 4.30 -15.82
N ARG A 39 -19.97 3.42 -16.78
CA ARG A 39 -20.39 3.51 -18.19
C ARG A 39 -20.08 4.86 -18.84
N ARG A 40 -19.00 5.52 -18.44
CA ARG A 40 -18.45 6.73 -19.07
C ARG A 40 -17.05 6.45 -19.62
N MET A 41 -16.64 7.20 -20.63
CA MET A 41 -15.25 7.09 -21.09
C MET A 41 -14.32 7.74 -20.07
N GLY A 42 -13.22 7.05 -19.75
CA GLY A 42 -12.10 7.64 -19.02
C GLY A 42 -11.33 8.68 -19.87
N PRO A 43 -10.11 9.08 -19.47
CA PRO A 43 -9.31 10.04 -20.23
C PRO A 43 -9.01 9.55 -21.66
N THR A 44 -9.43 10.30 -22.67
CA THR A 44 -9.21 9.97 -24.10
C THR A 44 -8.51 11.06 -24.90
N PHE A 45 -8.46 12.30 -24.38
CA PHE A 45 -8.07 13.49 -25.16
C PHE A 45 -6.56 13.76 -25.19
N VAL A 46 -5.85 13.57 -24.09
CA VAL A 46 -4.42 13.93 -23.98
C VAL A 46 -3.54 12.76 -24.41
N GLY A 47 -3.25 12.70 -25.72
CA GLY A 47 -2.46 11.63 -26.35
C GLY A 47 -3.24 10.36 -26.67
N PRO A 48 -2.59 9.33 -27.26
CA PRO A 48 -3.24 8.07 -27.60
C PRO A 48 -3.77 7.41 -26.32
N TYR A 49 -5.08 7.13 -26.30
CA TYR A 49 -5.79 6.59 -25.14
C TYR A 49 -5.70 7.41 -23.84
N GLY A 50 -5.28 8.67 -23.90
CA GLY A 50 -5.10 9.52 -22.71
C GLY A 50 -3.78 9.30 -21.95
N LEU A 51 -2.82 8.55 -22.50
CA LEU A 51 -1.56 8.22 -21.79
C LEU A 51 -0.72 9.47 -21.46
N LEU A 52 -0.77 10.52 -22.27
CA LEU A 52 -0.02 11.75 -22.02
C LEU A 52 -0.63 12.59 -20.88
N GLN A 53 -1.81 12.21 -20.36
CA GLN A 53 -2.39 12.83 -19.17
C GLN A 53 -1.45 12.75 -17.97
N LEU A 54 -0.71 11.65 -17.82
CA LEU A 54 0.27 11.45 -16.75
C LEU A 54 1.33 12.57 -16.76
N ILE A 55 1.85 12.89 -17.94
CA ILE A 55 2.87 13.92 -18.13
C ILE A 55 2.25 15.30 -17.91
N ALA A 56 1.04 15.54 -18.40
CA ALA A 56 0.34 16.81 -18.18
C ALA A 56 0.07 17.08 -16.69
N ASP A 57 -0.35 16.05 -15.93
CA ASP A 57 -0.57 16.15 -14.50
C ASP A 57 0.74 16.37 -13.74
N ALA A 58 1.83 15.69 -14.13
CA ALA A 58 3.15 15.94 -13.58
C ALA A 58 3.61 17.38 -13.82
N ILE A 59 3.59 17.87 -15.07
CA ILE A 59 3.96 19.25 -15.41
C ILE A 59 3.12 20.23 -14.59
N LYS A 60 1.81 20.02 -14.51
CA LYS A 60 0.91 20.83 -13.69
C LYS A 60 1.34 20.86 -12.23
N LEU A 61 1.62 19.71 -11.61
CA LEU A 61 2.00 19.65 -10.20
C LEU A 61 3.35 20.31 -9.92
N PHE A 62 4.32 20.19 -10.84
CA PHE A 62 5.64 20.83 -10.74
C PHE A 62 5.61 22.34 -11.02
N SER A 63 4.77 22.80 -11.95
CA SER A 63 4.68 24.22 -12.31
C SER A 63 3.71 25.00 -11.42
N LYS A 64 2.85 24.33 -10.66
CA LYS A 64 1.89 24.98 -9.79
C LYS A 64 2.58 25.54 -8.55
N GLU A 65 2.20 26.75 -8.19
CA GLU A 65 2.72 27.45 -7.02
C GLU A 65 2.50 26.63 -5.74
N ASP A 66 3.57 26.49 -4.96
CA ASP A 66 3.57 25.86 -3.63
C ASP A 66 3.21 26.93 -2.59
N VAL A 67 1.91 27.06 -2.35
CA VAL A 67 1.33 27.97 -1.36
C VAL A 67 1.42 27.33 0.03
N MET A 68 1.95 28.09 0.98
CA MET A 68 1.98 27.74 2.39
C MET A 68 1.15 28.74 3.20
N PRO A 69 0.17 28.29 4.02
CA PRO A 69 -0.65 29.20 4.83
C PRO A 69 0.19 30.02 5.83
N GLN A 70 -0.21 31.26 6.11
CA GLN A 70 0.53 32.15 7.02
C GLN A 70 0.54 31.65 8.48
N GLY A 71 -0.50 30.92 8.90
CA GLY A 71 -0.60 30.31 10.23
C GLY A 71 0.03 28.92 10.35
N ALA A 72 0.61 28.39 9.28
CA ALA A 72 1.19 27.05 9.24
C ALA A 72 2.60 27.00 9.85
N ASN A 73 2.93 25.91 10.53
CA ASN A 73 4.30 25.64 10.96
C ASN A 73 5.11 25.13 9.76
N LYS A 74 6.05 25.94 9.29
CA LYS A 74 6.84 25.67 8.06
C LYS A 74 7.54 24.33 8.06
N ILE A 75 8.11 23.94 9.20
CA ILE A 75 8.93 22.71 9.32
C ILE A 75 8.00 21.50 9.23
N ILE A 76 6.96 21.46 10.06
CA ILE A 76 6.02 20.34 10.13
C ILE A 76 5.27 20.20 8.80
N PHE A 77 4.80 21.32 8.25
CA PHE A 77 4.05 21.34 6.98
C PHE A 77 4.88 20.77 5.82
N SER A 78 6.19 21.06 5.77
CA SER A 78 7.06 20.59 4.70
C SER A 78 7.55 19.14 4.88
N ILE A 79 7.68 18.67 6.13
CA ILE A 79 8.12 17.30 6.43
C ILE A 79 6.99 16.28 6.22
N ALA A 80 5.73 16.63 6.50
CA ALA A 80 4.63 15.67 6.44
C ALA A 80 4.49 14.93 5.09
N PRO A 81 4.54 15.59 3.91
CA PRO A 81 4.50 14.87 2.62
C PRO A 81 5.72 14.00 2.37
N ILE A 82 6.89 14.39 2.90
CA ILE A 82 8.14 13.62 2.79
C ILE A 82 8.01 12.32 3.59
N VAL A 83 7.43 12.38 4.78
CA VAL A 83 7.18 11.19 5.60
C VAL A 83 6.27 10.20 4.86
N ALA A 84 5.20 10.67 4.21
CA ALA A 84 4.28 9.80 3.47
C ALA A 84 4.98 9.02 2.34
N ILE A 85 5.80 9.68 1.53
CA ILE A 85 6.48 9.01 0.41
C ILE A 85 7.66 8.16 0.87
N VAL A 86 8.42 8.63 1.87
CA VAL A 86 9.59 7.88 2.38
C VAL A 86 9.14 6.58 3.04
N THR A 87 8.07 6.60 3.84
CA THR A 87 7.52 5.37 4.46
C THR A 87 7.04 4.37 3.41
N ALA A 88 6.33 4.83 2.36
CA ALA A 88 5.93 3.99 1.25
C ALA A 88 7.11 3.31 0.56
N LEU A 89 8.14 4.08 0.19
CA LEU A 89 9.29 3.58 -0.55
C LEU A 89 10.26 2.76 0.32
N THR A 90 10.35 3.04 1.61
CA THR A 90 11.19 2.25 2.53
C THR A 90 10.54 0.92 2.88
N SER A 91 9.21 0.85 3.00
CA SER A 91 8.49 -0.41 3.26
C SER A 91 8.78 -1.48 2.19
N MET A 92 9.06 -1.04 0.96
CA MET A 92 9.41 -1.86 -0.19
C MET A 92 10.81 -2.50 -0.11
N ALA A 93 11.68 -2.07 0.81
CA ALA A 93 13.05 -2.57 0.88
C ALA A 93 13.15 -4.07 1.22
N ALA A 94 12.20 -4.56 2.03
CA ALA A 94 12.15 -5.96 2.46
C ALA A 94 11.33 -6.86 1.52
N ILE A 95 10.68 -6.31 0.49
CA ILE A 95 9.79 -7.05 -0.39
C ILE A 95 10.58 -7.69 -1.54
N PRO A 96 10.55 -9.03 -1.71
CA PRO A 96 11.09 -9.67 -2.91
C PRO A 96 10.12 -9.49 -4.08
N PHE A 97 10.55 -8.76 -5.12
CA PHE A 97 9.66 -8.42 -6.24
C PHE A 97 9.56 -9.51 -7.31
N PHE A 98 10.66 -10.21 -7.56
CA PHE A 98 10.80 -11.17 -8.65
C PHE A 98 11.56 -12.41 -8.18
N PRO A 99 11.52 -13.53 -8.92
CA PRO A 99 12.45 -14.63 -8.69
C PRO A 99 13.89 -14.20 -9.05
N ASP A 100 14.87 -14.87 -8.46
CA ASP A 100 16.29 -14.63 -8.74
C ASP A 100 16.57 -14.82 -10.24
N PHE A 101 17.22 -13.85 -10.86
CA PHE A 101 17.53 -13.88 -12.29
C PHE A 101 19.02 -13.70 -12.56
N HIS A 102 19.52 -14.42 -13.55
CA HIS A 102 20.88 -14.28 -14.03
C HIS A 102 20.93 -13.32 -15.21
N ILE A 103 21.56 -12.16 -15.03
CA ILE A 103 21.84 -11.21 -16.11
C ILE A 103 23.35 -11.11 -16.29
N PHE A 104 23.83 -11.33 -17.52
CA PHE A 104 25.26 -11.26 -17.88
C PHE A 104 26.20 -12.07 -16.96
N GLY A 105 25.74 -13.25 -16.48
CA GLY A 105 26.52 -14.13 -15.59
C GLY A 105 26.53 -13.72 -14.11
N TYR A 106 25.78 -12.68 -13.73
CA TYR A 106 25.60 -12.27 -12.33
C TYR A 106 24.18 -12.62 -11.86
N GLU A 107 24.08 -13.27 -10.69
CA GLU A 107 22.80 -13.56 -10.03
C GLU A 107 22.32 -12.29 -9.31
N ILE A 108 21.30 -11.65 -9.86
CA ILE A 108 20.68 -10.48 -9.25
C ILE A 108 19.47 -10.97 -8.47
N LYS A 109 19.57 -10.82 -7.14
CA LYS A 109 18.42 -10.98 -6.25
C LYS A 109 17.61 -9.69 -6.24
N PRO A 110 16.34 -9.71 -6.69
CA PRO A 110 15.48 -8.53 -6.80
C PRO A 110 14.81 -8.23 -5.45
N ILE A 111 15.66 -8.11 -4.43
CA ILE A 111 15.36 -7.66 -3.07
C ILE A 111 16.45 -6.64 -2.70
N ILE A 112 16.08 -5.53 -2.07
CA ILE A 112 17.06 -4.51 -1.66
C ILE A 112 17.86 -5.03 -0.48
N SER A 113 17.17 -5.52 0.55
CA SER A 113 17.80 -6.13 1.72
C SER A 113 16.96 -7.31 2.18
N ASP A 114 17.57 -8.49 2.22
CA ASP A 114 16.97 -9.65 2.87
C ASP A 114 17.11 -9.48 4.39
N ILE A 115 15.98 -9.22 5.05
CA ILE A 115 15.88 -9.00 6.48
C ILE A 115 15.16 -10.22 7.07
N ASN A 116 15.77 -10.89 8.04
CA ASN A 116 15.17 -12.06 8.72
C ASN A 116 13.77 -11.76 9.30
N VAL A 117 13.51 -10.50 9.62
CA VAL A 117 12.27 -9.97 10.19
C VAL A 117 11.50 -9.10 9.17
N GLY A 118 11.52 -9.48 7.89
CA GLY A 118 10.99 -8.67 6.78
C GLY A 118 9.53 -8.25 6.94
N LEU A 119 8.67 -9.13 7.45
CA LEU A 119 7.28 -8.78 7.71
C LEU A 119 7.10 -7.75 8.83
N LEU A 120 7.84 -7.93 9.93
CA LEU A 120 7.81 -7.00 11.07
C LEU A 120 8.35 -5.63 10.66
N TYR A 121 9.38 -5.61 9.81
CA TYR A 121 9.89 -4.37 9.20
C TYR A 121 8.81 -3.67 8.37
N PHE A 122 8.09 -4.40 7.52
CA PHE A 122 7.01 -3.83 6.70
C PHE A 122 5.94 -3.15 7.55
N ILE A 123 5.45 -3.82 8.59
CA ILE A 123 4.45 -3.25 9.52
C ILE A 123 5.04 -2.06 10.28
N ALA A 124 6.27 -2.19 10.82
CA ALA A 124 6.89 -1.11 11.58
C ALA A 124 7.11 0.17 10.75
N VAL A 125 7.44 0.04 9.47
CA VAL A 125 7.55 1.19 8.56
C VAL A 125 6.17 1.74 8.21
N GLY A 126 5.16 0.89 8.02
CA GLY A 126 3.76 1.29 7.89
C GLY A 126 3.27 2.14 9.06
N ALA A 127 3.59 1.74 10.29
CA ALA A 127 3.28 2.48 11.52
C ALA A 127 3.82 3.92 11.51
N VAL A 128 5.00 4.12 10.91
CA VAL A 128 5.60 5.46 10.79
C VAL A 128 4.82 6.32 9.77
N GLY A 129 4.19 5.69 8.77
CA GLY A 129 3.31 6.35 7.79
C GLY A 129 2.15 7.11 8.43
N ILE A 130 1.63 6.64 9.58
CA ILE A 130 0.56 7.29 10.35
C ILE A 130 0.91 8.73 10.76
N TYR A 131 2.19 9.02 10.98
CA TYR A 131 2.60 10.37 11.35
C TYR A 131 2.38 11.38 10.22
N ALA A 132 2.38 10.95 8.95
CA ALA A 132 2.20 11.86 7.84
C ALA A 132 0.87 12.64 7.89
N PRO A 133 -0.32 12.00 7.97
CA PRO A 133 -1.59 12.74 8.04
C PRO A 133 -1.76 13.58 9.33
N ILE A 134 -1.20 13.14 10.47
CA ILE A 134 -1.24 13.91 11.72
C ILE A 134 -0.39 15.17 11.61
N LEU A 135 0.85 15.03 11.15
CA LEU A 135 1.77 16.15 10.96
C LEU A 135 1.22 17.11 9.91
N ALA A 136 0.60 16.61 8.85
CA ALA A 136 -0.07 17.42 7.84
C ALA A 136 -1.21 18.25 8.47
N GLY A 137 -2.08 17.61 9.25
CA GLY A 137 -3.17 18.28 9.96
C GLY A 137 -2.68 19.34 10.95
N LEU A 138 -1.72 19.01 11.83
CA LEU A 138 -1.14 19.92 12.82
C LEU A 138 -0.34 21.07 12.17
N GLY A 139 0.44 20.75 11.14
CA GLY A 139 1.32 21.69 10.46
C GLY A 139 0.56 22.75 9.66
N SER A 140 -0.67 22.43 9.22
CA SER A 140 -1.49 23.30 8.37
C SER A 140 -2.03 24.56 9.06
N GLY A 141 -2.12 24.59 10.39
CA GLY A 141 -2.68 25.72 11.14
C GLY A 141 -4.21 25.87 11.04
N SER A 142 -4.89 24.90 10.42
CA SER A 142 -6.36 24.87 10.27
C SER A 142 -6.99 23.81 11.17
N LYS A 143 -8.03 24.19 11.94
CA LYS A 143 -8.80 23.25 12.77
C LYS A 143 -9.50 22.18 11.92
N TRP A 144 -9.88 22.51 10.70
CA TRP A 144 -10.55 21.59 9.79
C TRP A 144 -9.62 20.45 9.38
N SER A 145 -8.43 20.81 8.88
CA SER A 145 -7.39 19.84 8.51
C SER A 145 -6.89 19.01 9.69
N LEU A 146 -6.88 19.60 10.90
CA LEU A 146 -6.54 18.87 12.12
C LEU A 146 -7.55 17.77 12.45
N ILE A 147 -8.85 18.05 12.36
CA ILE A 147 -9.90 17.02 12.57
C ILE A 147 -9.77 15.93 11.50
N GLY A 148 -9.43 16.30 10.26
CA GLY A 148 -9.18 15.36 9.17
C GLY A 148 -8.01 14.43 9.47
N GLY A 149 -6.84 15.00 9.80
CA GLY A 149 -5.65 14.23 10.16
C GLY A 149 -5.85 13.35 11.40
N ALA A 150 -6.59 13.83 12.40
CA ALA A 150 -6.92 13.04 13.60
C ALA A 150 -7.80 11.83 13.27
N ARG A 151 -8.80 11.99 12.39
CA ARG A 151 -9.63 10.88 11.90
C ARG A 151 -8.79 9.85 11.12
N ALA A 152 -7.87 10.32 10.29
CA ALA A 152 -6.91 9.46 9.56
C ALA A 152 -6.15 8.56 10.52
N CYS A 153 -5.55 9.19 11.52
CA CYS A 153 -4.72 8.53 12.51
C CYS A 153 -5.50 7.46 13.27
N MET A 154 -6.70 7.80 13.76
CA MET A 154 -7.54 6.84 14.48
C MET A 154 -7.91 5.63 13.63
N GLN A 155 -8.19 5.86 12.34
CA GLN A 155 -8.47 4.79 11.38
C GLN A 155 -7.26 3.89 11.18
N ILE A 156 -6.14 4.46 10.76
CA ILE A 156 -4.96 3.71 10.36
C ILE A 156 -4.42 2.92 11.56
N ILE A 157 -4.30 3.54 12.75
CA ILE A 157 -3.89 2.84 13.98
C ILE A 157 -4.80 1.64 14.29
N SER A 158 -6.11 1.81 14.18
CA SER A 158 -7.05 0.75 14.53
C SER A 158 -6.92 -0.46 13.60
N PHE A 159 -6.83 -0.22 12.29
CA PHE A 159 -6.70 -1.30 11.31
C PHE A 159 -5.30 -1.87 11.20
N GLU A 160 -4.27 -1.12 11.59
CA GLU A 160 -2.91 -1.63 11.68
C GLU A 160 -2.81 -2.73 12.74
N VAL A 161 -3.43 -2.55 13.91
CA VAL A 161 -3.48 -3.60 14.95
C VAL A 161 -4.17 -4.86 14.41
N VAL A 162 -5.28 -4.70 13.69
CA VAL A 162 -6.00 -5.82 13.08
C VAL A 162 -5.18 -6.49 11.98
N GLY A 163 -4.49 -5.70 11.14
CA GLY A 163 -3.57 -6.18 10.12
C GLY A 163 -2.42 -6.99 10.72
N ALA A 164 -1.81 -6.49 11.80
CA ALA A 164 -0.75 -7.21 12.51
C ALA A 164 -1.24 -8.55 13.08
N LEU A 165 -2.41 -8.56 13.73
CA LEU A 165 -3.02 -9.81 14.24
C LEU A 165 -3.34 -10.78 13.10
N SER A 166 -3.77 -10.28 11.94
CA SER A 166 -4.09 -11.14 10.79
C SER A 166 -2.90 -11.94 10.27
N ILE A 167 -1.69 -11.42 10.41
CA ILE A 167 -0.49 -12.11 9.87
C ILE A 167 0.08 -13.13 10.87
N LEU A 168 -0.28 -13.07 12.16
CA LEU A 168 0.22 -14.00 13.17
C LEU A 168 -0.11 -15.47 12.84
N GLY A 169 -1.33 -15.76 12.37
CA GLY A 169 -1.71 -17.11 11.96
C GLY A 169 -0.79 -17.69 10.86
N PRO A 170 -0.62 -16.99 9.72
CA PRO A 170 0.37 -17.35 8.70
C PRO A 170 1.79 -17.53 9.24
N ILE A 171 2.28 -16.63 10.11
CA ILE A 171 3.63 -16.75 10.71
C ILE A 171 3.77 -18.05 11.49
N MET A 172 2.77 -18.43 12.29
CA MET A 172 2.81 -19.65 13.11
C MET A 172 2.91 -20.93 12.25
N ILE A 173 2.27 -20.94 11.08
CA ILE A 173 2.29 -22.08 10.16
C ILE A 173 3.64 -22.20 9.44
N VAL A 174 4.23 -21.08 9.02
CA VAL A 174 5.50 -21.08 8.28
C VAL A 174 6.69 -21.23 9.22
N GLY A 175 6.63 -20.65 10.43
CA GLY A 175 7.75 -20.64 11.38
C GLY A 175 8.87 -19.65 11.04
N SER A 176 8.64 -18.71 10.10
CA SER A 176 9.59 -17.65 9.73
C SER A 176 8.88 -16.30 9.57
N LEU A 177 9.64 -15.22 9.77
CA LEU A 177 9.22 -13.83 9.56
C LEU A 177 9.75 -13.24 8.25
N SER A 178 10.58 -13.99 7.50
CA SER A 178 11.08 -13.56 6.20
C SER A 178 10.03 -13.78 5.10
N LEU A 179 9.83 -12.77 4.26
CA LEU A 179 8.92 -12.84 3.10
C LEU A 179 9.40 -13.86 2.04
N VAL A 180 10.71 -14.10 1.97
CA VAL A 180 11.29 -15.09 1.05
C VAL A 180 10.90 -16.51 1.49
N ASP A 181 11.03 -16.79 2.79
CA ASP A 181 10.67 -18.09 3.37
C ASP A 181 9.17 -18.35 3.27
N MET A 182 8.33 -17.32 3.46
CA MET A 182 6.88 -17.44 3.28
C MET A 182 6.52 -17.80 1.84
N ASN A 183 7.16 -17.17 0.85
CA ASN A 183 6.95 -17.53 -0.54
C ASN A 183 7.43 -18.97 -0.82
N ALA A 184 8.60 -19.36 -0.31
CA ALA A 184 9.16 -20.70 -0.50
C ALA A 184 8.27 -21.81 0.10
N TYR A 185 7.65 -21.55 1.27
CA TYR A 185 6.68 -22.48 1.88
C TYR A 185 5.50 -22.82 0.95
N GLN A 186 5.14 -21.90 0.06
CA GLN A 186 3.99 -22.01 -0.84
C GLN A 186 4.34 -22.58 -2.22
N ALA A 187 5.54 -23.18 -2.39
CA ALA A 187 6.02 -23.69 -3.68
C ALA A 187 5.26 -24.93 -4.19
N GLY A 188 4.46 -25.60 -3.35
CA GLY A 188 3.69 -26.80 -3.70
C GLY A 188 2.44 -26.59 -4.58
N GLY A 189 2.32 -25.45 -5.27
CA GLY A 189 1.17 -25.11 -6.11
C GLY A 189 -0.04 -24.55 -5.35
N ILE A 190 -1.17 -24.40 -6.05
CA ILE A 190 -2.37 -23.69 -5.56
C ILE A 190 -2.91 -24.26 -4.26
N SER A 191 -2.87 -25.59 -4.09
CA SER A 191 -3.38 -26.28 -2.91
C SER A 191 -2.60 -25.95 -1.62
N HIS A 192 -1.35 -25.51 -1.76
CA HIS A 192 -0.48 -25.17 -0.62
C HIS A 192 -0.53 -23.69 -0.26
N TRP A 193 -1.34 -22.89 -0.96
CA TRP A 193 -1.47 -21.47 -0.66
C TRP A 193 -2.05 -21.23 0.73
N LEU A 194 -1.48 -20.25 1.43
CA LEU A 194 -1.89 -19.88 2.78
C LEU A 194 -3.32 -19.32 2.80
N VAL A 195 -3.87 -18.83 1.68
CA VAL A 195 -5.32 -18.51 1.56
C VAL A 195 -6.19 -19.68 2.00
N TRP A 196 -5.87 -20.91 1.62
CA TRP A 196 -6.72 -22.07 1.92
C TRP A 196 -6.59 -22.53 3.37
N LYS A 197 -5.41 -22.37 3.96
CA LYS A 197 -5.16 -22.72 5.36
C LYS A 197 -5.71 -21.65 6.31
N GLN A 198 -5.64 -20.39 5.92
CA GLN A 198 -6.02 -19.23 6.74
C GLN A 198 -6.89 -18.24 5.93
N PRO A 199 -8.10 -18.64 5.53
CA PRO A 199 -8.99 -17.77 4.74
C PRO A 199 -9.49 -16.56 5.55
N VAL A 200 -9.68 -16.72 6.86
CA VAL A 200 -10.10 -15.64 7.75
C VAL A 200 -9.02 -14.56 7.83
N ALA A 201 -7.78 -14.96 8.06
CA ALA A 201 -6.63 -14.06 8.07
C ALA A 201 -6.50 -13.29 6.75
N PHE A 202 -6.65 -13.98 5.61
CA PHE A 202 -6.59 -13.35 4.30
C PHE A 202 -7.65 -12.26 4.14
N VAL A 203 -8.92 -12.56 4.44
CA VAL A 203 -10.02 -11.59 4.29
C VAL A 203 -9.83 -10.40 5.24
N VAL A 204 -9.43 -10.64 6.49
CA VAL A 204 -9.21 -9.55 7.45
C VAL A 204 -8.00 -8.71 7.05
N PHE A 205 -6.91 -9.33 6.57
CA PHE A 205 -5.74 -8.59 6.08
C PHE A 205 -6.08 -7.74 4.85
N MET A 206 -6.91 -8.25 3.94
CA MET A 206 -7.43 -7.48 2.81
C MET A 206 -8.23 -6.26 3.30
N ILE A 207 -9.17 -6.44 4.23
CA ILE A 207 -9.96 -5.35 4.80
C ILE A 207 -9.06 -4.31 5.48
N ALA A 208 -8.08 -4.75 6.28
CA ALA A 208 -7.10 -3.87 6.92
C ALA A 208 -6.28 -3.09 5.88
N SER A 209 -5.88 -3.74 4.79
CA SER A 209 -5.14 -3.09 3.70
C SER A 209 -5.95 -1.97 3.03
N TYR A 210 -7.27 -2.13 2.84
CA TYR A 210 -8.11 -1.04 2.32
C TYR A 210 -8.16 0.16 3.26
N ALA A 211 -8.27 -0.09 4.57
CA ALA A 211 -8.31 0.96 5.58
C ALA A 211 -6.96 1.67 5.71
N GLU A 212 -5.85 0.94 5.62
CA GLU A 212 -4.49 1.53 5.64
C GLU A 212 -4.26 2.45 4.42
N LEU A 213 -4.72 2.01 3.25
CA LEU A 213 -4.58 2.74 1.99
C LEU A 213 -5.56 3.91 1.83
N ASN A 214 -6.42 4.15 2.83
CA ASN A 214 -7.46 5.19 2.80
C ASN A 214 -8.32 5.13 1.52
N ARG A 215 -8.70 3.93 1.09
CA ARG A 215 -9.55 3.73 -0.09
C ARG A 215 -10.98 3.38 0.30
N THR A 216 -11.94 3.95 -0.42
CA THR A 216 -13.37 3.58 -0.38
C THR A 216 -13.51 2.06 -0.38
N PRO A 217 -14.32 1.49 0.53
CA PRO A 217 -15.29 2.14 1.42
C PRO A 217 -14.73 2.78 2.71
N PHE A 218 -13.43 2.60 2.97
CA PHE A 218 -12.75 3.04 4.21
C PHE A 218 -11.87 4.27 3.95
N ASP A 219 -12.44 5.32 3.39
CA ASP A 219 -11.75 6.57 3.03
C ASP A 219 -12.32 7.77 3.79
N LEU A 220 -12.20 7.75 5.12
CA LEU A 220 -12.72 8.81 5.98
C LEU A 220 -12.12 10.21 5.73
N LEU A 221 -11.14 10.31 4.84
CA LEU A 221 -10.24 11.44 4.60
C LEU A 221 -10.51 12.13 3.27
N GLU A 222 -10.80 11.34 2.23
CA GLU A 222 -11.11 11.82 0.87
C GLU A 222 -12.62 12.03 0.67
N ALA A 223 -13.45 11.71 1.66
CA ALA A 223 -14.90 11.88 1.60
C ALA A 223 -15.28 13.36 1.41
N GLU A 224 -15.36 13.79 0.15
CA GLU A 224 -15.70 15.16 -0.27
C GLU A 224 -17.02 15.64 0.34
N GLY A 225 -17.93 14.71 0.66
CA GLY A 225 -19.23 15.01 1.28
C GLY A 225 -19.18 15.31 2.78
N GLU A 226 -18.13 14.91 3.51
CA GLU A 226 -18.01 15.16 4.95
C GLU A 226 -16.88 16.16 5.26
N MET A 227 -15.67 15.81 4.85
CA MET A 227 -14.42 16.50 5.19
C MET A 227 -13.63 16.66 3.89
N VAL A 228 -13.89 17.76 3.17
CA VAL A 228 -13.23 18.06 1.89
C VAL A 228 -11.72 17.94 2.03
N ALA A 229 -11.13 16.89 1.44
CA ALA A 229 -9.69 16.62 1.36
C ALA A 229 -8.92 16.62 2.71
N GLY A 230 -9.57 16.34 3.84
CA GLY A 230 -8.97 16.05 5.15
C GLY A 230 -7.70 16.86 5.48
N PHE A 231 -6.56 16.17 5.63
CA PHE A 231 -5.26 16.78 5.95
C PHE A 231 -4.56 17.45 4.75
N CYS A 232 -5.01 17.17 3.52
CA CYS A 232 -4.45 17.71 2.28
C CYS A 232 -5.05 19.07 1.87
N THR A 233 -6.10 19.55 2.56
CA THR A 233 -6.86 20.75 2.19
C THR A 233 -5.98 22.00 1.97
N GLU A 234 -4.96 22.18 2.80
CA GLU A 234 -4.07 23.35 2.76
C GLU A 234 -2.85 23.16 1.85
N TYR A 235 -2.67 21.97 1.27
CA TYR A 235 -1.53 21.64 0.43
C TYR A 235 -1.80 21.96 -1.05
N SER A 236 -0.76 22.41 -1.74
CA SER A 236 -0.82 22.74 -3.16
C SER A 236 0.40 22.20 -3.93
N GLY A 237 0.30 22.20 -5.25
CA GLY A 237 1.37 21.80 -6.16
C GLY A 237 1.97 20.42 -5.85
N LEU A 238 3.30 20.36 -5.79
CA LEU A 238 4.05 19.13 -5.60
C LEU A 238 3.80 18.46 -4.24
N LYS A 239 3.73 19.24 -3.14
CA LYS A 239 3.54 18.68 -1.79
C LYS A 239 2.23 17.91 -1.66
N TRP A 240 1.17 18.44 -2.26
CA TRP A 240 -0.11 17.72 -2.37
C TRP A 240 0.06 16.42 -3.15
N GLY A 241 0.73 16.48 -4.32
CA GLY A 241 0.99 15.31 -5.16
C GLY A 241 1.79 14.21 -4.47
N LEU A 242 2.73 14.56 -3.58
CA LEU A 242 3.55 13.60 -2.84
C LEU A 242 2.72 12.70 -1.90
N PHE A 243 1.65 13.20 -1.29
CA PHE A 243 0.76 12.36 -0.49
C PHE A 243 0.11 11.26 -1.32
N PHE A 244 -0.48 11.63 -2.47
CA PHE A 244 -1.12 10.66 -3.35
C PHE A 244 -0.12 9.69 -3.95
N ILE A 245 1.05 10.15 -4.41
CA ILE A 245 2.10 9.26 -4.91
C ILE A 245 2.52 8.26 -3.82
N GLY A 246 2.65 8.72 -2.57
CA GLY A 246 2.91 7.86 -1.42
C GLY A 246 1.82 6.81 -1.19
N GLU A 247 0.55 7.20 -1.18
CA GLU A 247 -0.59 6.27 -1.02
C GLU A 247 -0.67 5.24 -2.15
N TYR A 248 -0.50 5.65 -3.41
CA TYR A 248 -0.48 4.71 -4.54
C TYR A 248 0.75 3.81 -4.50
N ALA A 249 1.93 4.31 -4.11
CA ALA A 249 3.10 3.46 -3.91
C ALA A 249 2.85 2.43 -2.80
N HIS A 250 2.26 2.83 -1.67
CA HIS A 250 1.83 1.90 -0.63
C HIS A 250 0.84 0.86 -1.16
N MET A 251 -0.09 1.22 -2.06
CA MET A 251 -1.03 0.27 -2.67
C MET A 251 -0.29 -0.83 -3.45
N PHE A 252 0.77 -0.48 -4.18
CA PHE A 252 1.63 -1.50 -4.81
C PHE A 252 2.31 -2.38 -3.76
N ALA A 253 2.88 -1.78 -2.70
CA ALA A 253 3.55 -2.54 -1.64
C ALA A 253 2.60 -3.57 -0.99
N PHE A 254 1.39 -3.16 -0.63
CA PHE A 254 0.36 -4.07 -0.12
C PHE A 254 -0.03 -5.16 -1.13
N ALA A 255 -0.19 -4.82 -2.41
CA ALA A 255 -0.49 -5.83 -3.44
C ALA A 255 0.62 -6.90 -3.55
N PHE A 256 1.89 -6.52 -3.44
CA PHE A 256 3.01 -7.46 -3.38
C PHE A 256 2.97 -8.31 -2.10
N VAL A 257 2.79 -7.67 -0.93
CA VAL A 257 2.76 -8.37 0.36
C VAL A 257 1.60 -9.37 0.42
N ILE A 258 0.38 -9.00 0.03
CA ILE A 258 -0.76 -9.92 0.00
C ILE A 258 -0.47 -11.13 -0.91
N SER A 259 0.12 -10.86 -2.08
CA SER A 259 0.48 -11.92 -3.04
C SER A 259 1.52 -12.89 -2.47
N LEU A 260 2.58 -12.35 -1.83
CA LEU A 260 3.64 -13.14 -1.20
C LEU A 260 3.16 -13.92 0.02
N LEU A 261 2.33 -13.32 0.87
CA LEU A 261 1.87 -13.93 2.12
C LEU A 261 0.81 -15.01 1.94
N PHE A 262 -0.09 -14.82 0.98
CA PHE A 262 -1.29 -15.67 0.90
C PHE A 262 -1.37 -16.49 -0.38
N LEU A 263 -0.89 -15.97 -1.51
CA LEU A 263 -1.10 -16.56 -2.84
C LEU A 263 0.17 -17.12 -3.49
N GLY A 264 1.23 -17.35 -2.71
CA GLY A 264 2.46 -17.98 -3.19
C GLY A 264 3.22 -17.13 -4.20
N GLY A 265 3.18 -15.80 -4.04
CA GLY A 265 4.06 -14.82 -4.65
C GLY A 265 4.55 -15.12 -6.06
N PHE A 266 5.84 -15.41 -6.20
CA PHE A 266 6.52 -15.68 -7.47
C PHE A 266 6.70 -17.18 -7.77
N ASN A 267 5.95 -18.06 -7.11
CA ASN A 267 5.97 -19.49 -7.45
C ASN A 267 5.30 -19.71 -8.81
N ASP A 268 5.87 -20.63 -9.59
CA ASP A 268 5.36 -20.97 -10.92
C ASP A 268 3.91 -21.45 -10.83
N PHE A 269 3.07 -20.90 -11.70
CA PHE A 269 1.67 -21.26 -11.78
C PHE A 269 1.45 -22.14 -13.01
N TYR A 270 1.54 -23.46 -12.82
CA TYR A 270 1.45 -24.44 -13.90
C TYR A 270 2.43 -24.14 -15.06
N PHE A 271 1.96 -23.43 -16.09
CA PHE A 271 2.73 -23.03 -17.28
C PHE A 271 3.22 -21.57 -17.23
N ILE A 272 2.76 -20.78 -16.26
CA ILE A 272 3.11 -19.36 -16.12
C ILE A 272 4.40 -19.25 -15.30
N PRO A 273 5.47 -18.65 -15.85
CA PRO A 273 6.71 -18.41 -15.11
C PRO A 273 6.49 -17.50 -13.90
N GLY A 274 7.23 -17.73 -12.82
CA GLY A 274 7.10 -17.03 -11.55
C GLY A 274 7.13 -15.51 -11.61
N TRP A 275 7.96 -14.95 -12.49
CA TRP A 275 8.03 -13.50 -12.70
C TRP A 275 6.75 -12.92 -13.34
N LEU A 276 6.08 -13.69 -14.20
CA LEU A 276 4.81 -13.27 -14.80
C LEU A 276 3.66 -13.51 -13.81
N ALA A 277 3.73 -14.58 -13.01
CA ALA A 277 2.74 -14.90 -11.99
C ALA A 277 2.59 -13.79 -10.94
N ILE A 278 3.71 -13.25 -10.42
CA ILE A 278 3.66 -12.16 -9.44
C ILE A 278 3.06 -10.88 -10.05
N ILE A 279 3.43 -10.52 -11.29
CA ILE A 279 2.88 -9.35 -11.99
C ILE A 279 1.37 -9.49 -12.16
N ILE A 280 0.89 -10.65 -12.60
CA ILE A 280 -0.54 -10.90 -12.79
C ILE A 280 -1.28 -10.76 -11.46
N LYS A 281 -0.77 -11.38 -10.38
CA LYS A 281 -1.40 -11.29 -9.04
C LYS A 281 -1.46 -9.84 -8.55
N VAL A 282 -0.37 -9.08 -8.69
CA VAL A 282 -0.33 -7.65 -8.31
C VAL A 282 -1.33 -6.83 -9.11
N ILE A 283 -1.42 -7.03 -10.43
CA ILE A 283 -2.41 -6.36 -11.28
C ILE A 283 -3.84 -6.72 -10.86
N VAL A 284 -4.11 -7.98 -10.55
CA VAL A 284 -5.42 -8.42 -10.07
C VAL A 284 -5.79 -7.73 -8.75
N PHE A 285 -4.85 -7.60 -7.81
CA PHE A 285 -5.11 -6.89 -6.55
C PHE A 285 -5.31 -5.40 -6.74
N ILE A 286 -4.51 -4.76 -7.59
CA ILE A 286 -4.70 -3.34 -7.92
C ILE A 286 -6.06 -3.13 -8.57
N PHE A 287 -6.44 -3.98 -9.51
CA PHE A 287 -7.77 -3.95 -10.11
C PHE A 287 -8.86 -4.18 -9.06
N PHE A 288 -8.65 -5.09 -8.12
CA PHE A 288 -9.58 -5.34 -7.01
C PHE A 288 -9.75 -4.10 -6.12
N PHE A 289 -8.65 -3.43 -5.74
CA PHE A 289 -8.67 -2.15 -4.99
C PHE A 289 -9.49 -1.08 -5.73
N MET A 290 -9.28 -0.94 -7.05
CA MET A 290 -10.04 0.01 -7.87
C MET A 290 -11.52 -0.40 -8.07
N TRP A 291 -11.80 -1.70 -8.16
CA TRP A 291 -13.17 -2.21 -8.34
C TRP A 291 -14.01 -2.00 -7.09
N VAL A 292 -13.47 -2.29 -5.91
CA VAL A 292 -14.16 -2.04 -4.64
C VAL A 292 -14.47 -0.55 -4.50
N ARG A 293 -13.54 0.33 -4.88
CA ARG A 293 -13.79 1.78 -4.94
C ARG A 293 -14.95 2.17 -5.84
N ALA A 294 -15.08 1.51 -6.99
CA ALA A 294 -16.17 1.80 -7.92
C ALA A 294 -17.54 1.36 -7.39
N THR A 295 -17.59 0.36 -6.51
CA THR A 295 -18.80 -0.39 -6.19
C THR A 295 -19.40 -0.03 -4.84
N TYR A 296 -18.56 0.21 -3.83
CA TYR A 296 -19.02 0.38 -2.45
C TYR A 296 -19.17 1.85 -2.04
N PRO A 297 -20.20 2.18 -1.24
CA PRO A 297 -20.35 3.52 -0.68
C PRO A 297 -19.37 3.75 0.47
N HIS A 298 -19.17 5.02 0.81
CA HIS A 298 -18.40 5.45 1.96
C HIS A 298 -19.06 4.98 3.26
N VAL A 299 -18.25 4.50 4.21
CA VAL A 299 -18.72 4.06 5.53
C VAL A 299 -18.40 5.14 6.56
N ARG A 300 -19.37 5.39 7.46
CA ARG A 300 -19.19 6.37 8.54
C ARG A 300 -18.11 5.94 9.54
N PRO A 301 -17.28 6.86 10.10
CA PRO A 301 -16.22 6.51 11.04
C PRO A 301 -16.65 5.62 12.20
N ASP A 302 -17.79 5.93 12.81
CA ASP A 302 -18.30 5.22 13.98
C ASP A 302 -18.58 3.74 13.68
N GLN A 303 -19.13 3.46 12.50
CA GLN A 303 -19.43 2.09 12.06
C GLN A 303 -18.14 1.33 11.73
N MET A 304 -17.20 1.99 11.08
CA MET A 304 -15.91 1.42 10.74
C MET A 304 -15.09 1.07 11.99
N MET A 305 -15.07 1.93 13.01
CA MET A 305 -14.43 1.65 14.30
C MET A 305 -15.15 0.54 15.05
N SER A 306 -16.48 0.53 15.05
CA SER A 306 -17.23 -0.59 15.64
C SER A 306 -16.92 -1.92 14.95
N MET A 307 -16.77 -1.95 13.63
CA MET A 307 -16.39 -3.15 12.87
C MET A 307 -14.99 -3.63 13.27
N CYS A 308 -14.01 -2.72 13.35
CA CYS A 308 -12.64 -3.04 13.74
C CYS A 308 -12.58 -3.66 15.15
N TRP A 309 -13.12 -2.97 16.15
CA TRP A 309 -12.98 -3.33 17.56
C TRP A 309 -13.93 -4.45 18.01
N LYS A 310 -15.18 -4.46 17.54
CA LYS A 310 -16.17 -5.44 18.01
C LYS A 310 -16.19 -6.73 17.19
N PHE A 311 -15.72 -6.69 15.94
CA PHE A 311 -15.82 -7.83 15.04
C PHE A 311 -14.44 -8.35 14.59
N LEU A 312 -13.64 -7.53 13.89
CA LEU A 312 -12.40 -8.00 13.29
C LEU A 312 -11.35 -8.41 14.33
N MET A 313 -11.17 -7.62 15.39
CA MET A 313 -10.19 -7.93 16.42
C MET A 313 -10.52 -9.24 17.18
N PRO A 314 -11.73 -9.44 17.73
CA PRO A 314 -12.10 -10.72 18.35
C PRO A 314 -11.99 -11.90 17.39
N LEU A 315 -12.42 -11.72 16.13
CA LEU A 315 -12.35 -12.75 15.09
C LEU A 315 -10.90 -13.20 14.86
N MET A 316 -9.95 -12.26 14.78
CA MET A 316 -8.54 -12.60 14.59
C MET A 316 -7.93 -13.29 15.81
N LEU A 317 -8.26 -12.84 17.02
CA LEU A 317 -7.79 -13.51 18.24
C LEU A 317 -8.25 -14.98 18.30
N ILE A 318 -9.53 -15.23 17.98
CA ILE A 318 -10.06 -16.59 17.90
C ILE A 318 -9.32 -17.40 16.83
N SER A 319 -9.11 -16.83 15.64
CA SER A 319 -8.39 -17.50 14.56
C SER A 319 -6.96 -17.88 14.95
N ILE A 320 -6.24 -17.00 15.66
CA ILE A 320 -4.88 -17.27 16.15
C ILE A 320 -4.89 -18.43 17.16
N VAL A 321 -5.81 -18.42 18.12
CA VAL A 321 -5.93 -19.49 19.13
C VAL A 321 -6.23 -20.83 18.47
N ILE A 322 -7.17 -20.86 17.51
CA ILE A 322 -7.49 -22.08 16.75
C ILE A 322 -6.23 -22.58 16.01
N THR A 323 -5.50 -21.68 15.37
CA THR A 323 -4.27 -22.03 14.65
C THR A 323 -3.22 -22.61 15.59
N GLY A 324 -3.05 -22.03 16.77
CA GLY A 324 -2.15 -22.55 17.80
C GLY A 324 -2.55 -23.94 18.29
N LEU A 325 -3.84 -24.19 18.53
CA LEU A 325 -4.34 -25.50 18.95
C LEU A 325 -4.18 -26.57 17.87
N VAL A 326 -4.27 -26.22 16.60
CA VAL A 326 -4.09 -27.16 15.48
C VAL A 326 -2.61 -27.51 15.24
N LEU A 327 -1.69 -26.62 15.61
CA LEU A 327 -0.25 -26.83 15.45
C LEU A 327 0.41 -27.57 16.61
N LEU A 328 -0.23 -27.62 17.79
CA LEU A 328 0.19 -28.42 18.94
C LEU A 328 -0.10 -29.92 18.71
#